data_AF-A0A7C6XQP4-F1
#
_entry.id   AF-A0A7C6XQP4-F1
#
_cell.length_a   1.000
_cell.length_b   1.000
_cell.length_c   1.000
_cell.angle_alpha   90.00
_cell.angle_beta   90.00
_cell.angle_gamma   90.00
#
_symmetry.space_group_name_H-M   'P 1'
#
loop_
_entity.id
_entity.type
_entity.pdbx_description
1 polymer ?
#
loop_
_entity_poly.entity_id
_entity_poly.type
_entity_poly.pdbx_seq_one_letter_code
_entity_poly.pdbx_strand_id
1 'polypeptide(L)'
;QMTETLAPVLATMDFAGRTLAAATADVIGGHQATTAFEKMWDVATVAREFRGDGHVASLVTAGVPGIDALMLDVATGAGFRPRAAQKTRGYTDEEWQTAQTRLAEAGLITVDKDDRGFDLPTITEAGRDLKEQVEVLTDGTVAAAWSVLDDETIESLLSPSRDLLRVIAKSGAFPSNIFARPEKKAG
;
A
#
# COMPACT_ATOMS: atom_id res chain seq x y z
N GLN A 1 11.47 -17.47 -13.85
CA GLN A 1 11.71 -17.70 -12.42
C GLN A 1 10.68 -17.00 -11.53
N MET A 2 10.75 -15.69 -11.21
CA MET A 2 9.79 -15.06 -10.28
C MET A 2 8.31 -15.29 -10.62
N THR A 3 7.91 -15.04 -11.89
CA THR A 3 6.54 -15.28 -12.37
C THR A 3 6.11 -16.74 -12.22
N GLU A 4 7.01 -17.70 -12.47
CA GLU A 4 6.71 -19.13 -12.36
C GLU A 4 6.57 -19.54 -10.89
N THR A 5 7.44 -19.02 -10.02
CA THR A 5 7.36 -19.24 -8.57
C THR A 5 6.06 -18.69 -7.97
N LEU A 6 5.53 -17.59 -8.50
CA LEU A 6 4.28 -16.97 -8.04
C LEU A 6 3.01 -17.59 -8.66
N ALA A 7 3.13 -18.43 -9.70
CA ALA A 7 1.98 -19.01 -10.38
C ALA A 7 1.05 -19.83 -9.44
N PRO A 8 1.56 -20.65 -8.50
CA PRO A 8 0.71 -21.36 -7.54
C PRO A 8 -0.08 -20.43 -6.62
N VAL A 9 0.51 -19.29 -6.22
CA VAL A 9 -0.15 -18.29 -5.37
C VAL A 9 -1.35 -17.70 -6.11
N LEU A 10 -1.16 -17.29 -7.36
CA LEU A 10 -2.24 -16.76 -8.18
C LEU A 10 -3.36 -17.77 -8.41
N ALA A 11 -3.01 -19.03 -8.67
CA ALA A 11 -3.99 -20.10 -8.88
C ALA A 11 -4.86 -20.38 -7.64
N THR A 12 -4.41 -19.97 -6.45
CA THR A 12 -5.09 -20.18 -5.16
C THR A 12 -5.88 -18.94 -4.71
N MET A 13 -5.81 -17.83 -5.45
CA MET A 13 -6.54 -16.60 -5.10
C MET A 13 -8.06 -16.80 -5.21
N ASP A 14 -8.75 -16.64 -4.08
CA ASP A 14 -10.21 -16.55 -4.05
C ASP A 14 -10.68 -15.09 -4.23
N PHE A 15 -11.28 -14.82 -5.38
CA PHE A 15 -11.76 -13.49 -5.77
C PHE A 15 -13.15 -13.15 -5.20
N ALA A 16 -13.78 -14.03 -4.42
CA ALA A 16 -15.06 -13.73 -3.79
C ALA A 16 -14.95 -12.49 -2.88
N GLY A 17 -15.83 -11.50 -3.12
CA GLY A 17 -15.80 -10.22 -2.40
C GLY A 17 -14.65 -9.27 -2.78
N ARG A 18 -13.83 -9.63 -3.78
CA ARG A 18 -12.70 -8.82 -4.28
C ARG A 18 -12.98 -8.32 -5.69
N THR A 19 -13.84 -7.32 -5.79
CA THR A 19 -14.39 -6.87 -7.08
C THR A 19 -13.33 -6.28 -8.00
N LEU A 20 -12.38 -5.50 -7.47
CA LEU A 20 -11.32 -4.90 -8.27
C LEU A 20 -10.34 -5.98 -8.73
N ALA A 21 -9.92 -6.87 -7.82
CA ALA A 21 -9.05 -7.98 -8.15
C ALA A 21 -9.68 -8.92 -9.18
N ALA A 22 -10.97 -9.25 -9.03
CA ALA A 22 -11.71 -10.09 -9.98
C ALA A 22 -11.74 -9.46 -11.38
N ALA A 23 -12.12 -8.18 -11.48
CA ALA A 23 -12.19 -7.47 -12.76
C ALA A 23 -10.80 -7.35 -13.40
N THR A 24 -9.77 -7.06 -12.60
CA THR A 24 -8.39 -6.99 -13.08
C THR A 24 -7.88 -8.34 -13.56
N ALA A 25 -8.16 -9.43 -12.85
CA ALA A 25 -7.79 -10.78 -13.27
C ALA A 25 -8.47 -11.19 -14.59
N ASP A 26 -9.74 -10.83 -14.78
CA ASP A 26 -10.47 -11.08 -16.03
C ASP A 26 -9.83 -10.35 -17.22
N VAL A 27 -9.54 -9.04 -17.07
CA VAL A 27 -8.87 -8.25 -18.11
C VAL A 27 -7.47 -8.79 -18.43
N ILE A 28 -6.68 -9.11 -17.40
CA ILE A 28 -5.32 -9.64 -17.56
C ILE A 28 -5.32 -11.05 -18.15
N GLY A 29 -6.34 -11.87 -17.88
CA GLY A 29 -6.49 -13.20 -18.48
C GLY A 29 -6.56 -13.17 -20.01
N GLY A 30 -7.00 -12.06 -20.59
CA GLY A 30 -6.99 -11.82 -22.05
C GLY A 30 -5.68 -11.25 -22.60
N HIS A 31 -4.73 -10.83 -21.75
CA HIS A 31 -3.48 -10.22 -22.18
C HIS A 31 -2.47 -11.27 -22.64
N GLN A 32 -1.96 -11.14 -23.87
CA GLN A 32 -0.94 -12.04 -24.44
C GLN A 32 0.46 -11.49 -24.18
N ALA A 33 0.97 -11.67 -22.97
CA ALA A 33 2.31 -11.22 -22.60
C ALA A 33 3.41 -11.93 -23.43
N THR A 34 4.18 -11.13 -24.17
CA THR A 34 5.26 -11.55 -25.07
C THR A 34 6.64 -11.44 -24.41
N THR A 35 6.78 -10.63 -23.36
CA THR A 35 8.03 -10.44 -22.61
C THR A 35 7.94 -10.97 -21.18
N ALA A 36 9.10 -11.24 -20.56
CA ALA A 36 9.16 -11.57 -19.14
C ALA A 36 8.68 -10.41 -18.25
N PHE A 37 8.88 -9.16 -18.70
CA PHE A 37 8.42 -7.98 -17.98
C PHE A 37 6.89 -7.87 -18.00
N GLU A 38 6.26 -8.06 -19.16
CA GLU A 38 4.79 -8.09 -19.29
C GLU A 38 4.17 -9.17 -18.40
N LYS A 39 4.74 -10.39 -18.41
CA LYS A 39 4.28 -11.47 -17.54
C LYS A 39 4.40 -11.10 -16.06
N MET A 40 5.51 -10.49 -15.64
CA MET A 40 5.69 -10.06 -14.26
C MET A 40 4.74 -8.91 -13.89
N TRP A 41 4.50 -7.98 -14.82
CA TRP A 41 3.55 -6.89 -14.65
C TRP A 41 2.13 -7.40 -14.42
N ASP A 42 1.70 -8.37 -15.22
CA ASP A 42 0.39 -9.02 -15.09
C ASP A 42 0.22 -9.66 -13.71
N VAL A 43 1.19 -10.49 -13.30
CA VAL A 43 1.20 -11.14 -11.98
C VAL A 43 1.17 -10.12 -10.84
N ALA A 44 2.02 -9.09 -10.92
CA ALA A 44 2.11 -8.07 -9.88
C ALA A 44 0.82 -7.25 -9.79
N THR A 45 0.18 -6.95 -10.92
CA THR A 45 -1.07 -6.17 -10.96
C THR A 45 -2.20 -6.94 -10.30
N VAL A 46 -2.41 -8.22 -10.65
CA VAL A 46 -3.44 -9.06 -10.00
C VAL A 46 -3.17 -9.18 -8.50
N ALA A 47 -1.93 -9.48 -8.10
CA ALA A 47 -1.59 -9.62 -6.68
C ALA A 47 -1.78 -8.31 -5.90
N ARG A 48 -1.46 -7.17 -6.51
CA ARG A 48 -1.66 -5.84 -5.92
C ARG A 48 -3.14 -5.53 -5.71
N GLU A 49 -3.99 -5.78 -6.70
CA GLU A 49 -5.44 -5.57 -6.53
C GLU A 49 -6.05 -6.57 -5.55
N PHE A 50 -5.60 -7.82 -5.56
CA PHE A 50 -6.03 -8.84 -4.60
C PHE A 50 -5.76 -8.42 -3.15
N ARG A 51 -4.53 -8.02 -2.83
CA ARG A 51 -4.21 -7.48 -1.49
C ARG A 51 -4.94 -6.15 -1.23
N GLY A 52 -5.11 -5.31 -2.26
CA GLY A 52 -5.80 -4.03 -2.20
C GLY A 52 -7.25 -4.15 -1.71
N ASP A 53 -8.03 -5.06 -2.29
CA ASP A 53 -9.40 -5.33 -1.84
C ASP A 53 -9.43 -5.86 -0.39
N GLY A 54 -8.44 -6.69 -0.02
CA GLY A 54 -8.26 -7.16 1.35
C GLY A 54 -7.96 -6.03 2.34
N HIS A 55 -7.14 -5.06 1.93
CA HIS A 55 -6.83 -3.88 2.71
C HIS A 55 -8.06 -2.98 2.89
N VAL A 56 -8.85 -2.78 1.84
CA VAL A 56 -10.12 -2.04 1.92
C VAL A 56 -11.09 -2.72 2.88
N ALA A 57 -11.24 -4.04 2.81
CA ALA A 57 -12.07 -4.80 3.75
C ALA A 57 -11.57 -4.68 5.20
N SER A 58 -10.25 -4.67 5.41
CA SER A 58 -9.62 -4.50 6.72
C SER A 58 -9.85 -3.10 7.30
N LEU A 59 -9.75 -2.06 6.47
CA LEU A 59 -10.09 -0.68 6.84
C LEU A 59 -11.56 -0.53 7.23
N VAL A 60 -12.48 -1.13 6.46
CA VAL A 60 -13.91 -1.16 6.79
C VAL A 60 -14.14 -1.85 8.13
N THR A 61 -13.49 -2.99 8.36
CA THR A 61 -13.59 -3.76 9.61
C THR A 61 -13.08 -2.96 10.81
N ALA A 62 -11.99 -2.21 10.65
CA ALA A 62 -11.43 -1.34 11.68
C ALA A 62 -12.18 0.01 11.83
N GLY A 63 -13.19 0.28 10.99
CA GLY A 63 -13.94 1.54 11.01
C GLY A 63 -13.13 2.75 10.52
N VAL A 64 -12.10 2.54 9.70
CA VAL A 64 -11.19 3.58 9.21
C VAL A 64 -11.57 3.97 7.77
N PRO A 65 -12.15 5.17 7.54
CA PRO A 65 -12.49 5.62 6.19
C PRO A 65 -11.24 5.98 5.38
N GLY A 66 -11.37 6.04 4.05
CA GLY A 66 -10.23 6.20 3.15
C GLY A 66 -9.36 7.45 3.38
N ILE A 67 -9.97 8.60 3.71
CA ILE A 67 -9.20 9.82 4.00
C ILE A 67 -8.40 9.70 5.30
N ASP A 68 -8.94 9.01 6.30
CA ASP A 68 -8.24 8.79 7.57
C ASP A 68 -7.09 7.80 7.40
N ALA A 69 -7.31 6.73 6.62
CA ALA A 69 -6.25 5.78 6.28
C ALA A 69 -5.07 6.48 5.59
N LEU A 70 -5.36 7.38 4.64
CA LEU A 70 -4.36 8.21 3.98
C LEU A 70 -3.69 9.18 4.96
N MET A 71 -4.44 9.84 5.84
CA MET A 71 -3.90 10.77 6.82
C MET A 71 -2.97 10.07 7.81
N LEU A 72 -3.36 8.89 8.31
CA LEU A 72 -2.53 8.06 9.18
C LEU A 72 -1.22 7.67 8.48
N ASP A 73 -1.26 7.32 7.19
CA ASP A 73 -0.05 7.04 6.41
C ASP A 73 0.83 8.29 6.24
N VAL A 74 0.24 9.44 5.90
CA VAL A 74 0.94 10.73 5.79
C VAL A 74 1.61 11.11 7.11
N ALA A 75 0.90 10.93 8.23
CA ALA A 75 1.37 11.25 9.57
C ALA A 75 2.58 10.40 10.01
N THR A 76 2.86 9.27 9.34
CA THR A 76 4.10 8.51 9.59
C THR A 76 5.36 9.25 9.15
N GLY A 77 5.23 10.24 8.24
CA GLY A 77 6.35 10.91 7.61
C GLY A 77 7.13 10.07 6.60
N ALA A 78 6.77 8.80 6.39
CA ALA A 78 7.44 7.89 5.46
C ALA A 78 6.70 7.74 4.11
N GLY A 79 5.40 8.05 4.08
CA GLY A 79 4.53 7.91 2.92
C GLY A 79 4.48 9.14 2.01
N PHE A 80 3.28 9.62 1.71
CA PHE A 80 3.09 10.82 0.90
C PHE A 80 3.41 12.10 1.68
N ARG A 81 3.87 13.15 0.98
CA ARG A 81 3.85 14.51 1.54
C ARG A 81 2.39 14.98 1.69
N PRO A 82 1.99 15.65 2.79
CA PRO A 82 0.59 16.00 3.04
C PRO A 82 -0.12 16.67 1.87
N ARG A 83 0.46 17.75 1.33
CA ARG A 83 -0.13 18.48 0.20
C ARG A 83 -0.18 17.66 -1.10
N ALA A 84 0.77 16.74 -1.29
CA ALA A 84 0.76 15.86 -2.46
C ALA A 84 -0.32 14.79 -2.31
N ALA A 85 -0.46 14.19 -1.12
CA ALA A 85 -1.52 13.24 -0.80
C ALA A 85 -2.90 13.83 -1.07
N GLN A 86 -3.19 14.98 -0.46
CA GLN A 86 -4.46 15.68 -0.60
C GLN A 86 -4.81 15.93 -2.07
N LYS A 87 -3.89 16.58 -2.82
CA LYS A 87 -4.14 16.95 -4.22
C LYS A 87 -4.29 15.77 -5.15
N THR A 88 -3.43 14.76 -5.02
CA THR A 88 -3.45 13.59 -5.93
C THR A 88 -4.63 12.67 -5.66
N ARG A 89 -5.24 12.74 -4.47
CA ARG A 89 -6.46 11.98 -4.11
C ARG A 89 -7.74 12.79 -4.21
N GLY A 90 -7.66 14.05 -4.62
CA GLY A 90 -8.84 14.88 -4.92
C GLY A 90 -9.61 15.38 -3.70
N TYR A 91 -9.00 15.37 -2.51
CA TYR A 91 -9.64 15.90 -1.31
C TYR A 91 -9.61 17.42 -1.26
N THR A 92 -10.72 18.00 -0.82
CA THR A 92 -10.83 19.43 -0.54
C THR A 92 -10.04 19.81 0.72
N ASP A 93 -9.82 21.12 0.94
CA ASP A 93 -9.19 21.61 2.17
C ASP A 93 -10.06 21.33 3.41
N GLU A 94 -11.38 21.38 3.26
CA GLU A 94 -12.34 21.10 4.33
C GLU A 94 -12.34 19.62 4.74
N GLU A 95 -12.38 18.70 3.77
CA GLU A 95 -12.28 17.26 4.05
C GLU A 95 -10.96 16.91 4.73
N TRP A 96 -9.85 17.49 4.24
CA TRP A 96 -8.53 17.29 4.81
C TRP A 96 -8.45 17.78 6.26
N GLN A 97 -8.92 19.00 6.52
CA GLN A 97 -8.95 19.56 7.87
C GLN A 97 -9.85 18.75 8.81
N THR A 98 -11.01 18.31 8.33
CA THR A 98 -11.95 17.50 9.10
C THR A 98 -11.31 16.17 9.52
N ALA A 99 -10.60 15.50 8.60
CA ALA A 99 -9.86 14.28 8.92
C ALA A 99 -8.75 14.52 9.95
N GLN A 100 -7.98 15.61 9.81
CA GLN A 100 -6.96 15.99 10.80
C GLN A 100 -7.56 16.19 12.19
N THR A 101 -8.62 17.00 12.30
CA THR A 101 -9.29 17.27 13.56
C THR A 101 -9.83 15.99 14.19
N ARG A 102 -10.56 15.15 13.43
CA ARG A 102 -11.12 13.90 13.95
C ARG A 102 -10.04 12.94 14.47
N LEU A 103 -8.96 12.76 13.73
CA LEU A 103 -7.88 11.86 14.15
C LEU A 103 -7.08 12.42 15.33
N ALA A 104 -6.93 13.75 15.42
CA ALA A 104 -6.30 14.40 16.56
C ALA A 104 -7.16 14.29 17.83
N GLU A 105 -8.48 14.50 17.71
CA GLU A 105 -9.44 14.31 18.80
C GLU A 105 -9.49 12.84 19.28
N ALA A 106 -9.30 11.89 18.37
CA ALA A 106 -9.16 10.47 18.69
C ALA A 106 -7.77 10.10 19.27
N GLY A 107 -6.83 11.06 19.34
CA GLY A 107 -5.47 10.83 19.86
C GLY A 107 -4.59 9.97 18.94
N LEU A 108 -4.95 9.78 17.67
CA LEU A 108 -4.23 8.95 16.71
C LEU A 108 -3.11 9.71 15.98
N ILE A 109 -3.22 11.05 15.91
CA ILE A 109 -2.19 11.94 15.40
C ILE A 109 -2.06 13.17 16.31
N THR A 110 -0.92 13.84 16.24
CA THR A 110 -0.80 15.26 16.60
C THR A 110 -0.73 16.09 15.32
N VAL A 111 -1.09 17.37 15.41
CA VAL A 111 -0.99 18.30 14.28
C VAL A 111 -0.24 19.54 14.74
N ASP A 112 1.00 19.66 14.28
CA ASP A 112 1.83 20.84 14.49
C ASP A 112 1.84 21.72 13.23
N LYS A 113 2.68 22.76 13.24
CA LYS A 113 2.93 23.58 12.05
C LYS A 113 4.37 23.37 11.57
N ASP A 114 4.57 23.29 10.26
CA ASP A 114 5.92 23.38 9.68
C ASP A 114 6.46 24.83 9.75
N ASP A 115 7.75 25.01 9.39
CA ASP A 115 8.41 26.33 9.37
C ASP A 115 7.71 27.38 8.49
N ARG A 116 6.79 26.95 7.62
CA ARG A 116 6.04 27.78 6.69
C ARG A 116 4.59 27.99 7.15
N GLY A 117 4.21 27.45 8.30
CA GLY A 117 2.89 27.57 8.89
C GLY A 117 1.83 26.60 8.36
N PHE A 118 2.21 25.58 7.58
CA PHE A 118 1.29 24.54 7.12
C PHE A 118 1.13 23.45 8.17
N ASP A 119 -0.04 22.81 8.21
CA ASP A 119 -0.26 21.68 9.11
C ASP A 119 0.70 20.53 8.80
N LEU A 120 1.29 20.00 9.87
CA LEU A 120 2.21 18.89 9.86
C LEU A 120 1.69 17.81 10.80
N PRO A 121 0.93 16.83 10.29
CA PRO A 121 0.44 15.73 11.10
C PRO A 121 1.59 14.78 11.44
N THR A 122 1.64 14.32 12.70
CA THR A 122 2.58 13.31 13.19
C THR A 122 1.80 12.19 13.87
N ILE A 123 2.11 10.94 13.53
CA ILE A 123 1.40 9.78 14.07
C ILE A 123 1.77 9.55 15.55
N THR A 124 0.77 9.28 16.39
CA THR A 124 0.97 8.88 17.78
C THR A 124 1.18 7.37 17.89
N GLU A 125 1.50 6.87 19.08
CA GLU A 125 1.58 5.42 19.31
C GLU A 125 0.23 4.73 19.07
N ALA A 126 -0.88 5.31 19.54
CA ALA A 126 -2.21 4.78 19.28
C ALA A 126 -2.55 4.75 17.77
N GLY A 127 -2.08 5.74 17.01
CA GLY A 127 -2.18 5.74 15.55
C GLY A 127 -1.37 4.63 14.90
N ARG A 128 -0.16 4.35 15.40
CA ARG A 128 0.68 3.24 14.94
C ARG A 128 0.02 1.90 15.23
N ASP A 129 -0.50 1.71 16.44
CA ASP A 129 -1.21 0.50 16.85
C ASP A 129 -2.42 0.22 15.95
N LEU A 130 -3.21 1.25 15.63
CA LEU A 130 -4.34 1.12 14.71
C LEU A 130 -3.88 0.73 13.29
N LYS A 131 -2.80 1.35 12.77
CA LYS A 131 -2.25 0.95 11.47
C LYS A 131 -1.77 -0.50 11.49
N GLU A 132 -1.07 -0.93 12.54
CA GLU A 132 -0.59 -2.29 12.67
C GLU A 132 -1.75 -3.30 12.71
N GLN A 133 -2.81 -3.01 13.45
CA GLN A 133 -4.03 -3.84 13.46
C GLN A 133 -4.62 -3.99 12.06
N VAL A 134 -4.69 -2.90 11.28
CA VAL A 134 -5.17 -2.95 9.89
C VAL A 134 -4.25 -3.78 9.00
N GLU A 135 -2.92 -3.66 9.14
CA GLU A 135 -1.96 -4.45 8.35
C GLU A 135 -2.04 -5.94 8.69
N VAL A 136 -2.15 -6.31 9.98
CA VAL A 136 -2.34 -7.71 10.41
C VAL A 136 -3.62 -8.30 9.80
N LEU A 137 -4.73 -7.56 9.82
CA LEU A 137 -5.96 -7.98 9.16
C LEU A 137 -5.76 -8.14 7.65
N THR A 138 -5.09 -7.17 7.02
CA THR A 138 -4.82 -7.17 5.58
C THR A 138 -4.01 -8.39 5.17
N ASP A 139 -2.94 -8.70 5.89
CA ASP A 139 -2.06 -9.85 5.64
C ASP A 139 -2.81 -11.17 5.86
N GLY A 140 -3.66 -11.23 6.88
CA GLY A 140 -4.58 -12.34 7.10
C GLY A 140 -5.50 -12.60 5.90
N THR A 141 -5.92 -11.56 5.18
CA THR A 141 -6.77 -11.73 3.99
C THR A 141 -6.06 -12.40 2.82
N VAL A 142 -4.72 -12.38 2.77
CA VAL A 142 -3.95 -12.96 1.65
C VAL A 142 -3.22 -14.24 2.02
N ALA A 143 -3.05 -14.52 3.32
CA ALA A 143 -2.26 -15.64 3.84
C ALA A 143 -2.59 -16.99 3.20
N ALA A 144 -3.87 -17.29 2.98
CA ALA A 144 -4.29 -18.55 2.36
C ALA A 144 -3.69 -18.75 0.96
N ALA A 145 -3.70 -17.71 0.11
CA ALA A 145 -3.13 -17.79 -1.23
C ALA A 145 -1.61 -17.97 -1.20
N TRP A 146 -0.92 -17.39 -0.21
CA TRP A 146 0.53 -17.48 -0.06
C TRP A 146 1.00 -18.78 0.62
N SER A 147 0.14 -19.47 1.37
CA SER A 147 0.47 -20.69 2.13
C SER A 147 0.88 -21.90 1.26
N VAL A 148 0.72 -21.80 -0.06
CA VAL A 148 1.17 -22.82 -1.03
C VAL A 148 2.67 -22.78 -1.30
N LEU A 149 3.36 -21.72 -0.85
CA LEU A 149 4.82 -21.61 -0.92
C LEU A 149 5.41 -21.84 0.47
N ASP A 150 6.56 -22.53 0.53
CA ASP A 150 7.34 -22.62 1.76
C ASP A 150 8.19 -21.36 2.00
N ASP A 151 8.67 -21.21 3.24
CA ASP A 151 9.43 -20.04 3.67
C ASP A 151 10.72 -19.86 2.85
N GLU A 152 11.40 -20.94 2.47
CA GLU A 152 12.61 -20.90 1.64
C GLU A 152 12.30 -20.35 0.24
N THR A 153 11.19 -20.77 -0.36
CA THR A 153 10.72 -20.27 -1.66
C THR A 153 10.36 -18.80 -1.57
N ILE A 154 9.64 -18.38 -0.52
CA ILE A 154 9.31 -16.97 -0.29
C ILE A 154 10.58 -16.13 -0.11
N GLU A 155 11.54 -16.60 0.69
CA GLU A 155 12.82 -15.92 0.91
C GLU A 155 13.62 -15.79 -0.39
N SER A 156 13.61 -16.82 -1.24
CA SER A 156 14.27 -16.82 -2.55
C SER A 156 13.77 -15.71 -3.49
N LEU A 157 12.52 -15.24 -3.31
CA LEU A 157 11.95 -14.15 -4.11
C LEU A 157 12.47 -12.77 -3.70
N LEU A 158 13.05 -12.60 -2.51
CA LEU A 158 13.45 -11.29 -2.00
C LEU A 158 14.59 -10.65 -2.80
N SER A 159 15.64 -11.41 -3.12
CA SER A 159 16.77 -10.92 -3.90
C SER A 159 16.34 -10.42 -5.30
N PRO A 160 15.68 -11.25 -6.14
CA PRO A 160 15.29 -10.79 -7.48
C PRO A 160 14.24 -9.66 -7.44
N SER A 161 13.36 -9.63 -6.43
CA SER A 161 12.43 -8.50 -6.23
C SER A 161 13.18 -7.19 -5.95
N ARG A 162 14.21 -7.22 -5.09
CA ARG A 162 15.06 -6.04 -4.80
C ARG A 162 15.80 -5.56 -6.04
N ASP A 163 16.27 -6.48 -6.88
CA ASP A 163 16.95 -6.14 -8.12
C ASP A 163 16.00 -5.48 -9.12
N LEU A 164 14.79 -6.01 -9.28
CA LEU A 164 13.74 -5.39 -10.12
C LEU A 164 13.39 -3.98 -9.63
N LEU A 165 13.18 -3.80 -8.32
CA LEU A 165 12.93 -2.49 -7.72
C LEU A 165 14.07 -1.50 -7.99
N ARG A 166 15.33 -1.96 -7.93
CA ARG A 166 16.50 -1.12 -8.22
C ARG A 166 16.54 -0.69 -9.69
N VAL A 167 16.18 -1.57 -10.62
CA VAL A 167 16.10 -1.26 -12.05
C VAL A 167 15.01 -0.20 -12.30
N ILE A 168 13.80 -0.40 -11.77
CA ILE A 168 12.68 0.54 -11.90
C ILE A 168 13.03 1.90 -11.27
N ALA A 169 13.68 1.91 -10.11
CA ALA A 169 14.09 3.16 -9.48
C ALA A 169 15.11 3.94 -10.34
N LYS A 170 16.08 3.23 -10.94
CA LYS A 170 17.10 3.84 -11.82
C LYS A 170 16.52 4.34 -13.15
N SER A 171 15.38 3.82 -13.60
CA SER A 171 14.73 4.28 -14.83
C SER A 171 14.01 5.63 -14.67
N GLY A 172 13.94 6.17 -13.44
CA GLY A 172 13.22 7.42 -13.17
C GLY A 172 11.70 7.25 -13.08
N ALA A 173 11.21 6.02 -12.89
CA ALA A 173 9.78 5.73 -12.83
C ALA A 173 9.08 6.35 -11.61
N PHE A 174 9.82 6.68 -10.54
CA PHE A 174 9.25 7.26 -9.33
C PHE A 174 9.33 8.80 -9.31
N PRO A 175 8.22 9.50 -9.00
CA PRO A 175 8.21 10.95 -8.91
C PRO A 175 8.93 11.44 -7.64
N SER A 176 9.84 12.39 -7.80
CA SER A 176 10.74 12.87 -6.73
C SER A 176 10.09 13.78 -5.67
N ASN A 177 8.88 14.31 -5.94
CA ASN A 177 8.23 15.34 -5.13
C ASN A 177 6.93 14.91 -4.44
N ILE A 178 6.51 13.66 -4.63
CA ILE A 178 5.23 13.14 -4.10
C ILE A 178 5.44 12.46 -2.74
N PHE A 179 6.50 11.68 -2.62
CA PHE A 179 6.79 10.91 -1.42
C PHE A 179 7.70 11.69 -0.45
N ALA A 180 7.47 11.47 0.83
CA ALA A 180 8.38 11.89 1.88
C ALA A 180 9.68 11.07 1.77
N ARG A 181 10.78 11.61 2.31
CA ARG A 181 12.00 10.83 2.46
C ARG A 181 11.96 10.21 3.84
N PRO A 182 12.12 8.88 3.97
CA PRO A 182 12.28 8.28 5.28
C PRO A 182 13.42 8.99 6.01
N GLU A 183 13.24 9.24 7.30
CA GLU A 183 14.36 9.68 8.13
C GLU A 183 15.51 8.68 7.96
N LYS A 184 16.72 9.18 7.72
CA LYS A 184 17.89 8.31 7.78
C LYS A 184 17.94 7.77 9.19
N LYS A 185 17.82 6.44 9.38
CA LYS A 185 18.14 5.81 10.65
C LYS A 185 19.52 6.36 11.09
N ALA A 186 19.58 7.00 12.25
CA ALA A 186 20.84 7.23 12.91
C ALA A 186 21.51 5.86 13.06
N GLY A 187 22.78 5.79 12.65
CA GLY A 187 23.52 4.53 12.44
C GLY A 187 23.62 3.64 13.67
#